data_AF-A0AAD4P7S0-F1
#
_entry.id   AF-A0AAD4P7S0-F1
#
_cell.length_a   1.000
_cell.length_b   1.000
_cell.length_c   1.000
_cell.angle_alpha   90.00
_cell.angle_beta   90.00
_cell.angle_gamma   90.00
#
_symmetry.space_group_name_H-M   'P 1'
#
loop_
_entity.id
_entity.type
_entity.pdbx_description
1 polymer ?
#
loop_
_entity_poly.entity_id
_entity_poly.type
_entity_poly.pdbx_seq_one_letter_code
_entity_poly.pdbx_strand_id
1 'polypeptide(L)'
;MSILILQLQLLESNWQRNVYSNVQNTIALTDCLDHTKLGYTYEDVEIPWLNSRPTLRVSPILRKKPNVGDASIPKDVFPAKLDGVLNVLMKRTKVNRSEEEKVELEEILVIEEIEVNSDVYGKFDIYINDKDEVVTTAANTEFAGCFVNVQHNQTHDEKQIKM
;
A
#
# COMPACT_ATOMS: atom_id res chain seq x y z
N MET A 1 0.35 -23.88 -5.38
CA MET A 1 0.04 -23.55 -3.98
C MET A 1 1.27 -23.73 -3.06
N SER A 2 2.08 -24.78 -3.20
CA SER A 2 3.24 -25.01 -2.30
C SER A 2 4.43 -24.04 -2.44
N ILE A 3 4.65 -23.44 -3.61
CA ILE A 3 5.78 -22.51 -3.83
C ILE A 3 5.55 -21.15 -3.13
N LEU A 4 4.31 -20.66 -3.13
CA LEU A 4 3.96 -19.39 -2.49
C LEU A 4 4.01 -19.48 -0.95
N ILE A 5 3.60 -20.61 -0.38
CA ILE A 5 3.67 -20.84 1.07
C ILE A 5 5.13 -20.88 1.55
N LEU A 6 6.02 -21.52 0.78
CA LEU A 6 7.45 -21.56 1.10
C LEU A 6 8.13 -20.18 1.01
N GLN A 7 7.73 -19.32 0.05
CA GLN A 7 8.26 -17.96 -0.03
C GLN A 7 7.82 -17.08 1.14
N LEU A 8 6.56 -17.17 1.58
CA LEU A 8 6.08 -16.48 2.78
C LEU A 8 6.80 -16.97 4.04
N GLN A 9 6.96 -18.29 4.25
CA GLN A 9 7.70 -18.83 5.39
C GLN A 9 9.19 -18.46 5.38
N LEU A 10 9.83 -18.36 4.21
CA LEU A 10 11.22 -17.93 4.08
C LEU A 10 11.39 -16.43 4.32
N LEU A 11 10.46 -15.60 3.86
CA LEU A 11 10.43 -14.16 4.17
C LEU A 11 10.21 -13.95 5.68
N GLU A 12 9.33 -14.75 6.28
CA GLU A 12 9.09 -14.79 7.73
C GLU A 12 10.35 -15.17 8.53
N SER A 13 11.09 -16.16 8.04
CA SER A 13 12.31 -16.63 8.70
C SER A 13 13.50 -15.68 8.53
N ASN A 14 13.49 -14.82 7.51
CA ASN A 14 14.56 -13.87 7.22
C ASN A 14 14.35 -12.51 7.88
N TRP A 15 13.10 -12.04 8.08
CA TRP A 15 12.88 -10.81 8.85
C TRP A 15 13.35 -10.93 10.29
N GLN A 16 13.22 -12.12 10.91
CA GLN A 16 13.68 -12.35 12.28
C GLN A 16 15.20 -12.23 12.44
N ARG A 17 15.96 -12.29 11.34
CA ARG A 17 17.43 -12.37 11.30
C ARG A 17 18.13 -11.10 10.81
N ASN A 18 17.45 -9.95 10.69
CA ASN A 18 18.15 -8.70 10.44
C ASN A 18 18.94 -8.26 11.69
N VAL A 19 20.24 -8.56 11.68
CA VAL A 19 21.18 -8.31 12.78
C VAL A 19 21.91 -7.00 12.51
N TYR A 20 21.82 -6.04 13.44
CA TYR A 20 22.78 -4.94 13.52
C TYR A 20 23.94 -5.37 14.42
N SER A 21 25.15 -5.50 13.86
CA SER A 21 26.35 -5.85 14.64
C SER A 21 27.23 -4.63 14.85
N ASN A 22 27.38 -4.22 16.11
CA ASN A 22 28.61 -3.57 16.56
C ASN A 22 29.11 -4.37 17.76
N VAL A 23 30.31 -4.92 17.59
CA VAL A 23 31.17 -5.67 18.52
C VAL A 23 30.60 -5.85 19.94
N GLN A 24 30.20 -7.09 20.24
CA GLN A 24 29.86 -7.75 21.52
C GLN A 24 28.41 -8.00 21.94
N ASN A 25 27.37 -7.43 21.32
CA ASN A 25 25.98 -7.90 21.56
C ASN A 25 25.14 -7.84 20.27
N THR A 26 24.52 -8.96 19.90
CA THR A 26 23.58 -9.03 18.77
C THR A 26 22.16 -8.79 19.30
N ILE A 27 21.47 -7.79 18.76
CA ILE A 27 20.04 -7.57 19.04
C ILE A 27 19.26 -8.18 17.87
N ALA A 28 18.28 -9.05 18.18
CA ALA A 28 17.34 -9.54 17.19
C ALA A 28 16.09 -8.67 17.18
N LEU A 29 15.39 -8.60 16.04
CA LEU A 29 14.12 -7.88 15.96
C LEU A 29 13.06 -8.43 16.95
N THR A 30 13.16 -9.71 17.30
CA THR A 30 12.32 -10.36 18.32
C THR A 30 12.48 -9.73 19.70
N ASP A 31 13.64 -9.15 20.00
CA ASP A 31 13.93 -8.52 21.29
C ASP A 31 13.23 -7.15 21.40
N CYS A 32 12.83 -6.56 20.27
CA CYS A 32 12.19 -5.24 20.21
C CYS A 32 10.66 -5.27 20.07
N LEU A 33 10.05 -6.45 19.96
CA LEU A 33 8.59 -6.56 19.75
C LEU A 33 7.78 -6.12 20.99
N ASP A 34 8.35 -6.33 22.18
CA ASP A 34 7.72 -5.98 23.44
C ASP A 34 8.42 -4.78 24.08
N HIS A 35 7.83 -3.60 23.90
CA HIS A 35 8.37 -2.35 24.43
C HIS A 35 8.47 -2.34 25.97
N THR A 36 7.66 -3.12 26.68
CA THR A 36 7.73 -3.20 28.14
C THR A 36 9.04 -3.84 28.62
N LYS A 37 9.56 -4.82 27.87
CA LYS A 37 10.88 -5.43 28.12
C LYS A 37 12.03 -4.48 27.81
N LEU A 38 11.79 -3.48 26.96
CA LEU A 38 12.73 -2.39 26.68
C LEU A 38 12.70 -1.30 27.77
N GLY A 39 11.80 -1.41 28.75
CA GLY A 39 11.73 -0.50 29.90
C GLY A 39 11.02 0.83 29.64
N TYR A 40 10.23 0.94 28.57
CA TYR A 40 9.42 2.14 28.30
C TYR A 40 7.98 1.77 27.91
N THR A 41 7.06 2.72 28.05
CA THR A 41 5.69 2.66 27.55
C THR A 41 5.25 4.03 27.05
N TYR A 42 4.23 4.07 26.22
CA TYR A 42 3.53 5.31 25.87
C TYR A 42 2.45 5.61 26.92
N GLU A 43 2.08 6.89 27.03
CA GLU A 43 0.93 7.31 27.82
C GLU A 43 -0.37 6.91 27.12
N ASP A 44 -1.35 6.44 27.89
CA ASP A 44 -2.66 6.07 27.40
C ASP A 44 -3.49 7.33 27.10
N VAL A 45 -3.36 7.84 25.88
CA VAL A 45 -4.11 8.99 25.37
C VAL A 45 -5.27 8.55 24.47
N GLU A 46 -6.31 9.39 24.39
CA GLU A 46 -7.44 9.13 23.48
C GLU A 46 -6.96 9.08 22.02
N ILE A 47 -7.44 8.08 21.27
CA ILE A 47 -7.08 7.87 19.86
C ILE A 47 -8.25 8.37 18.98
N PRO A 48 -8.22 9.63 18.50
CA PRO A 48 -9.38 10.22 17.81
C PRO A 48 -9.68 9.56 16.47
N TRP A 49 -8.70 8.90 15.85
CA TRP A 49 -8.81 8.29 14.53
C TRP A 49 -9.30 6.83 14.55
N LEU A 50 -9.58 6.25 15.74
CA LEU A 50 -10.01 4.86 15.88
C LEU A 50 -11.35 4.56 15.15
N ASN A 51 -12.26 5.54 15.14
CA ASN A 51 -13.59 5.44 14.51
C ASN A 51 -13.73 6.33 13.26
N SER A 52 -12.63 6.83 12.71
CA SER A 52 -12.63 7.74 11.55
C SER A 52 -12.66 6.99 10.22
N ARG A 53 -13.54 5.99 10.09
CA ARG A 53 -13.67 5.23 8.83
C ARG A 53 -14.12 6.18 7.70
N PRO A 54 -13.43 6.19 6.54
CA PRO A 54 -13.80 7.03 5.39
C PRO A 54 -15.24 6.81 4.97
N THR A 55 -15.94 7.90 4.66
CA THR A 55 -17.35 7.87 4.25
C THR A 55 -17.48 7.82 2.73
N LEU A 56 -18.53 7.14 2.25
CA LEU A 56 -18.83 7.12 0.82
C LEU A 56 -19.21 8.53 0.36
N ARG A 57 -18.58 9.01 -0.72
CA ARG A 57 -18.90 10.34 -1.29
C ARG A 57 -20.32 10.40 -1.85
N VAL A 58 -20.78 9.31 -2.47
CA VAL A 58 -22.11 9.21 -3.08
C VAL A 58 -22.87 8.05 -2.45
N SER A 59 -24.15 8.28 -2.14
CA SER A 59 -25.00 7.22 -1.58
C SER A 59 -25.05 6.01 -2.52
N PRO A 60 -25.09 4.78 -1.98
CA PRO A 60 -25.09 3.56 -2.79
C PRO A 60 -26.15 3.52 -3.91
N ILE A 61 -27.26 4.22 -3.68
CA ILE A 61 -28.45 4.28 -4.53
C ILE A 61 -28.21 5.18 -5.76
N LEU A 62 -27.37 6.19 -5.65
CA LEU A 62 -27.06 7.15 -6.72
C LEU A 62 -25.83 6.73 -7.55
N ARG A 63 -25.14 5.65 -7.16
CA ARG A 63 -23.96 5.15 -7.86
C ARG A 63 -24.34 4.56 -9.21
N LYS A 64 -24.08 5.32 -10.30
CA LYS A 64 -24.07 4.78 -11.66
C LYS A 64 -22.99 3.70 -11.77
N LYS A 65 -23.24 2.62 -12.52
CA LYS A 65 -22.21 1.61 -12.82
C LYS A 65 -21.03 2.30 -13.53
N PRO A 66 -19.78 1.88 -13.27
CA PRO A 66 -18.64 2.45 -13.99
C PRO A 66 -18.86 2.26 -15.50
N ASN A 67 -18.64 3.31 -16.30
CA ASN A 67 -18.63 3.20 -17.75
C ASN A 67 -17.37 2.42 -18.14
N VAL A 68 -17.50 1.11 -18.29
CA VAL A 68 -16.41 0.19 -18.65
C VAL A 68 -15.86 0.47 -20.06
N GLY A 69 -16.57 1.26 -20.88
CA GLY A 69 -16.25 1.49 -22.28
C GLY A 69 -15.02 2.35 -22.56
N ASP A 70 -14.51 3.10 -21.59
CA ASP A 70 -13.44 4.09 -21.80
C ASP A 70 -12.15 3.80 -21.00
N ALA A 71 -12.14 2.72 -20.21
CA ALA A 71 -11.02 2.37 -19.35
C ALA A 71 -10.14 1.30 -20.02
N SER A 72 -8.86 1.63 -20.22
CA SER A 72 -7.88 0.75 -20.84
C SER A 72 -7.50 -0.44 -19.94
N ILE A 73 -7.13 -1.56 -20.55
CA ILE A 73 -6.69 -2.77 -19.87
C ILE A 73 -5.23 -2.57 -19.41
N PRO A 74 -4.80 -3.05 -18.23
CA PRO A 74 -3.45 -2.83 -17.71
C PRO A 74 -2.32 -3.14 -18.70
N LYS A 75 -2.47 -4.20 -19.50
CA LYS A 75 -1.47 -4.63 -20.48
C LYS A 75 -1.22 -3.62 -21.60
N ASP A 76 -2.20 -2.78 -21.90
CA ASP A 76 -2.11 -1.80 -22.98
C ASP A 76 -1.56 -0.46 -22.47
N VAL A 77 -1.58 -0.27 -21.15
CA VAL A 77 -1.18 0.97 -20.49
C VAL A 77 0.22 0.87 -19.90
N PHE A 78 0.56 -0.26 -19.28
CA PHE A 78 1.84 -0.42 -18.61
C PHE A 78 2.89 -1.05 -19.54
N PRO A 79 4.15 -0.58 -19.48
CA PRO A 79 4.67 0.49 -18.62
C PRO A 79 4.26 1.89 -19.12
N ALA A 80 3.84 2.76 -18.19
CA ALA A 80 3.45 4.15 -18.48
C ALA A 80 4.18 5.13 -17.58
N LYS A 81 4.57 6.27 -18.15
CA LYS A 81 5.01 7.44 -17.38
C LYS A 81 3.79 8.17 -16.82
N LEU A 82 3.80 8.43 -15.52
CA LEU A 82 2.70 9.11 -14.84
C LEU A 82 2.83 10.64 -14.97
N ASP A 83 2.52 11.16 -16.16
CA ASP A 83 2.51 12.61 -16.45
C ASP A 83 1.14 13.28 -16.17
N GLY A 84 0.10 12.48 -15.96
CA GLY A 84 -1.26 12.92 -15.70
C GLY A 84 -2.12 11.84 -15.05
N VAL A 85 -3.43 12.04 -15.04
CA VAL A 85 -4.37 11.07 -14.46
C VAL A 85 -4.45 9.84 -15.37
N LEU A 86 -4.15 8.67 -14.79
CA LEU A 86 -4.21 7.39 -15.47
C LEU A 86 -5.38 6.56 -14.96
N ASN A 87 -6.29 6.18 -15.87
CA ASN A 87 -7.47 5.36 -15.56
C ASN A 87 -7.29 3.96 -16.15
N VAL A 88 -7.31 2.94 -15.30
CA VAL A 88 -7.09 1.55 -15.72
C VAL A 88 -8.19 0.63 -15.19
N LEU A 89 -8.73 -0.21 -16.07
CA LEU A 89 -9.72 -1.22 -15.69
C LEU A 89 -9.06 -2.50 -15.19
N MET A 90 -9.14 -2.78 -13.89
CA MET A 90 -8.58 -4.00 -13.31
C MET A 90 -9.61 -5.10 -13.12
N LYS A 91 -9.23 -6.32 -13.49
CA LYS A 91 -10.04 -7.52 -13.24
C LYS A 91 -9.79 -8.01 -11.82
N ARG A 92 -10.88 -8.13 -11.04
CA ARG A 92 -10.85 -8.74 -9.71
C ARG A 92 -10.75 -10.26 -9.79
N THR A 93 -10.03 -10.87 -8.86
CA THR A 93 -9.84 -12.33 -8.79
C THR A 93 -11.12 -13.05 -8.39
N LYS A 94 -11.85 -12.53 -7.39
CA LYS A 94 -13.11 -13.09 -6.88
C LYS A 94 -14.09 -11.98 -6.54
N VAL A 95 -15.36 -12.16 -6.93
CA VAL A 95 -16.45 -11.21 -6.67
C VAL A 95 -17.44 -11.84 -5.69
N ASN A 96 -18.11 -11.02 -4.87
CA ASN A 96 -19.10 -11.46 -3.87
C ASN A 96 -18.55 -12.49 -2.86
N ARG A 97 -17.41 -12.18 -2.24
CA ARG A 97 -16.85 -12.96 -1.14
C ARG A 97 -17.71 -12.86 0.12
N SER A 98 -17.77 -13.93 0.91
CA SER A 98 -18.44 -13.94 2.21
C SER A 98 -17.67 -13.08 3.22
N GLU A 99 -18.25 -12.80 4.39
CA GLU A 99 -17.56 -12.01 5.43
C GLU A 99 -16.38 -12.77 6.02
N GLU A 100 -16.51 -14.10 6.18
CA GLU A 100 -15.43 -14.96 6.67
C GLU A 100 -14.22 -14.93 5.72
N GLU A 101 -14.46 -15.02 4.41
CA GLU A 101 -13.41 -14.96 3.39
C GLU A 101 -12.71 -13.59 3.34
N LYS A 102 -13.36 -12.51 3.76
CA LYS A 102 -12.76 -11.17 3.82
C LYS A 102 -11.87 -11.01 5.05
N VAL A 103 -12.21 -11.67 6.16
CA VAL A 103 -11.41 -11.67 7.39
C VAL A 103 -10.17 -12.53 7.20
N GLU A 104 -10.31 -13.69 6.56
CA GLU A 104 -9.19 -14.61 6.36
C GLU A 104 -8.23 -14.15 5.25
N LEU A 105 -8.74 -13.56 4.16
CA LEU A 105 -7.95 -13.19 3.00
C LEU A 105 -8.21 -11.74 2.60
N GLU A 106 -7.21 -10.88 2.78
CA GLU A 106 -7.25 -9.51 2.32
C GLU A 106 -7.07 -9.43 0.78
N GLU A 107 -7.89 -8.61 0.12
CA GLU A 107 -7.74 -8.36 -1.33
C GLU A 107 -6.93 -7.09 -1.51
N ILE A 108 -5.70 -7.27 -1.97
CA ILE A 108 -4.68 -6.22 -2.07
C ILE A 108 -4.51 -5.81 -3.54
N LEU A 109 -4.47 -4.51 -3.78
CA LEU A 109 -4.02 -3.94 -5.05
C LEU A 109 -2.50 -3.75 -4.98
N VAL A 110 -1.77 -4.40 -5.88
CA VAL A 110 -0.32 -4.26 -5.99
C VAL A 110 0.00 -3.47 -7.26
N ILE A 111 0.80 -2.41 -7.10
CA ILE A 111 1.42 -1.68 -8.19
C ILE A 111 2.91 -2.03 -8.12
N GLU A 112 3.38 -2.79 -9.10
CA GLU A 112 4.75 -3.27 -9.17
C GLU A 112 5.56 -2.42 -10.14
N GLU A 113 6.88 -2.49 -9.99
CA GLU A 113 7.85 -1.86 -10.89
C GLU A 113 7.71 -0.34 -10.96
N ILE A 114 7.52 0.29 -9.80
CA ILE A 114 7.48 1.75 -9.69
C ILE A 114 8.91 2.27 -9.81
N GLU A 115 9.18 3.00 -10.89
CA GLU A 115 10.46 3.64 -11.16
C GLU A 115 10.39 5.13 -10.80
N VAL A 116 11.11 5.52 -9.75
CA VAL A 116 11.21 6.92 -9.29
C VAL A 116 12.68 7.27 -9.05
N ASN A 117 13.07 8.48 -9.46
CA ASN A 117 14.39 9.01 -9.14
C ASN A 117 14.50 9.24 -7.62
N SER A 118 15.50 8.65 -6.97
CA SER A 118 15.77 8.73 -5.53
C SER A 118 15.94 10.15 -5.01
N ASP A 119 16.43 11.03 -5.88
CA ASP A 119 16.80 12.40 -5.52
C ASP A 119 15.59 13.35 -5.65
N VAL A 120 14.43 12.83 -6.07
CA VAL A 120 13.23 13.63 -6.33
C VAL A 120 12.08 13.15 -5.44
N TYR A 121 11.33 14.12 -4.92
CA TYR A 121 10.09 13.83 -4.22
C TYR A 121 9.05 13.36 -5.25
N GLY A 122 8.58 12.13 -5.07
CA GLY A 122 7.53 11.55 -5.90
C GLY A 122 6.30 11.28 -5.06
N LYS A 123 5.13 11.72 -5.51
CA LYS A 123 3.86 11.34 -4.88
C LYS A 123 2.79 11.14 -5.93
N PHE A 124 2.04 10.06 -5.81
CA PHE A 124 0.79 9.90 -6.53
C PHE A 124 -0.28 9.27 -5.63
N ASP A 125 -1.51 9.70 -5.86
CA ASP A 125 -2.69 9.26 -5.13
C ASP A 125 -3.40 8.15 -5.92
N ILE A 126 -3.96 7.18 -5.21
CA ILE A 126 -4.64 6.02 -5.80
C ILE A 126 -6.12 6.11 -5.45
N TYR A 127 -6.95 6.12 -6.49
CA TYR A 127 -8.41 6.15 -6.36
C TYR A 127 -9.02 4.88 -6.93
N ILE A 128 -10.02 4.33 -6.24
CA ILE A 128 -10.73 3.13 -6.66
C ILE A 128 -12.21 3.47 -6.86
N ASN A 129 -12.70 3.22 -8.07
CA ASN A 129 -14.10 3.47 -8.47
C ASN A 129 -14.56 4.94 -8.35
N ASP A 130 -13.64 5.91 -8.47
CA ASP A 130 -14.00 7.33 -8.59
C ASP A 130 -14.58 7.62 -9.99
N LYS A 131 -15.65 8.41 -10.05
CA LYS A 131 -16.52 8.58 -11.24
C LYS A 131 -16.90 10.02 -11.58
N ASP A 132 -16.49 11.01 -10.78
CA ASP A 132 -17.08 12.36 -10.89
C ASP A 132 -16.04 13.45 -11.12
N GLU A 133 -16.48 14.56 -11.75
CA GLU A 133 -15.73 15.80 -12.02
C GLU A 133 -15.43 16.64 -10.76
N VAL A 134 -15.86 16.17 -9.58
CA VAL A 134 -15.73 16.89 -8.30
C VAL A 134 -14.55 16.33 -7.50
N VAL A 135 -13.77 17.22 -6.89
CA VAL A 135 -12.55 16.91 -6.14
C VAL A 135 -12.81 15.88 -5.02
N THR A 136 -12.23 14.68 -5.15
CA THR A 136 -12.19 13.65 -4.11
C THR A 136 -11.10 13.99 -3.09
N THR A 137 -11.38 13.78 -1.80
CA THR A 137 -10.41 13.99 -0.71
C THR A 137 -10.07 12.68 -0.01
N ALA A 138 -9.03 12.70 0.82
CA ALA A 138 -8.58 11.55 1.60
C ALA A 138 -9.60 11.04 2.64
N ALA A 139 -10.68 11.80 2.90
CA ALA A 139 -11.77 11.38 3.78
C ALA A 139 -12.81 10.48 3.10
N ASN A 140 -12.73 10.35 1.77
CA ASN A 140 -13.69 9.57 0.97
C ASN A 140 -13.22 8.12 0.81
N THR A 141 -14.17 7.17 0.77
CA THR A 141 -13.86 5.74 0.57
C THR A 141 -13.20 5.45 -0.78
N GLU A 142 -13.41 6.31 -1.78
CA GLU A 142 -12.78 6.18 -3.10
C GLU A 142 -11.27 6.41 -3.06
N PHE A 143 -10.73 7.11 -2.06
CA PHE A 143 -9.29 7.26 -1.85
C PHE A 143 -8.73 6.02 -1.17
N ALA A 144 -7.90 5.26 -1.90
CA ALA A 144 -7.31 4.03 -1.40
C ALA A 144 -5.99 4.28 -0.64
N GLY A 145 -5.30 5.36 -0.97
CA GLY A 145 -4.02 5.71 -0.37
C GLY A 145 -3.14 6.51 -1.33
N CYS A 146 -1.87 6.64 -0.96
CA CYS A 146 -0.88 7.30 -1.80
C CYS A 146 0.47 6.59 -1.68
N PHE A 147 1.22 6.63 -2.78
CA PHE A 147 2.65 6.32 -2.75
C PHE A 147 3.40 7.63 -2.56
N VAL A 148 4.38 7.64 -1.66
CA VAL A 148 5.24 8.80 -1.39
C VAL A 148 6.68 8.33 -1.33
N ASN A 149 7.52 8.89 -2.21
CA ASN A 149 8.97 8.79 -2.16
C ASN A 149 9.53 10.07 -1.52
N VAL A 150 10.29 9.89 -0.43
CA VAL A 150 11.05 10.97 0.20
C VAL A 150 12.46 10.96 -0.37
N GLN A 151 12.93 12.16 -0.75
CA GLN A 151 14.28 12.36 -1.28
C GLN A 151 15.30 11.80 -0.30
N HIS A 152 16.18 10.93 -0.78
CA HIS A 152 17.34 10.49 -0.01
C HIS A 152 18.55 10.44 -0.94
N ASN A 153 19.45 11.40 -0.75
CA ASN A 153 20.68 11.50 -1.54
C ASN A 153 21.61 10.35 -1.15
N GLN A 154 21.71 9.32 -1.98
CA GLN A 154 22.74 8.30 -1.80
C GLN A 154 24.06 8.83 -2.35
N THR A 155 25.09 8.90 -1.51
CA THR A 155 26.39 9.51 -1.84
C THR A 155 27.25 8.73 -2.85
N HIS A 156 26.75 7.70 -3.54
CA HIS A 156 27.49 7.06 -4.63
C HIS A 156 26.55 6.33 -5.62
N ASP A 157 26.74 6.67 -6.90
CA ASP A 157 26.18 6.10 -8.13
C ASP A 157 24.65 6.18 -8.30
N GLU A 158 24.22 7.01 -9.26
CA GLU A 158 22.85 7.14 -9.77
C GLU A 158 22.20 5.77 -9.97
N LYS A 159 21.35 5.34 -9.03
CA LYS A 159 20.55 4.13 -9.15
C LYS A 159 19.10 4.50 -9.01
N GLN A 160 18.37 4.34 -10.11
CA GLN A 160 16.92 4.39 -10.09
C GLN A 160 16.41 3.35 -9.10
N ILE A 161 15.48 3.75 -8.24
CA ILE A 161 14.84 2.83 -7.32
C ILE A 161 13.69 2.20 -8.07
N LYS A 162 13.76 0.87 -8.20
CA LYS A 162 12.69 0.04 -8.73
C LYS A 162 12.05 -0.68 -7.54
N MET A 163 10.79 -0.35 -7.23
CA MET A 163 10.00 -1.00 -6.18
C MET A 163 8.97 -1.95 -6.75
#